data_AF-A0A0A6PA88-F1
#
_entry.id   AF-A0A0A6PA88-F1
#
_cell.length_a   1.000
_cell.length_b   1.000
_cell.length_c   1.000
_cell.angle_alpha   90.00
_cell.angle_beta   90.00
_cell.angle_gamma   90.00
#
_symmetry.space_group_name_H-M   'P 1'
#
loop_
_entity.id
_entity.type
_entity.pdbx_description
1 polymer ?
#
loop_
_entity_poly.entity_id
_entity_poly.type
_entity_poly.pdbx_seq_one_letter_code
_entity_poly.pdbx_strand_id
1 'polypeptide(L)'
;MESESNHLDLLVKDNQQRQIVIEIQNSQTPDYLERLLYGVSKVIIIGVLYFNFGKGEDYVYYNANDFRGIHTGEILSFLRKGNNKKYQRCKDIYPEYYLIHVERFKDVIGSELDEWIYMLKHSAVPTNFKAKNLDIARKKLALMEMSQEERKTYERYMMAMVENEGVLEAARNEGVQKGLQKGRDEGSTNAKLEIAKKMQESGMDIETIASLTGLSQDAIKSS
;
A
#
# COMPACT_ATOMS: atom_id res chain seq x y z
N MET A 1 -43.52 22.76 -11.34
CA MET A 1 -43.23 22.17 -12.66
C MET A 1 -41.98 21.33 -12.49
N GLU A 2 -42.15 20.02 -12.35
CA GLU A 2 -41.05 19.06 -12.44
C GLU A 2 -40.52 19.09 -13.88
N SER A 3 -39.23 19.31 -14.07
CA SER A 3 -38.60 19.16 -15.37
C SER A 3 -38.42 17.67 -15.64
N GLU A 4 -39.30 17.07 -16.43
CA GLU A 4 -39.06 15.78 -17.06
C GLU A 4 -37.76 15.88 -17.88
N SER A 5 -36.67 15.29 -17.37
CA SER A 5 -35.44 15.14 -18.14
C SER A 5 -35.71 14.12 -19.24
N ASN A 6 -35.90 14.59 -20.48
CA ASN A 6 -36.04 13.71 -21.65
C ASN A 6 -34.74 12.90 -21.85
N HIS A 7 -34.79 11.66 -21.40
CA HIS A 7 -33.78 10.62 -21.54
C HIS A 7 -34.37 9.53 -22.44
N LEU A 8 -33.74 9.27 -23.58
CA LEU A 8 -34.16 8.22 -24.51
C LEU A 8 -33.00 7.24 -24.72
N ASP A 9 -33.21 5.99 -24.30
CA ASP A 9 -32.30 4.88 -24.57
C ASP A 9 -32.82 4.06 -25.76
N LEU A 10 -32.00 3.91 -26.79
CA LEU A 10 -32.28 3.02 -27.93
C LEU A 10 -31.25 1.90 -27.93
N LEU A 11 -31.72 0.65 -27.94
CA LEU A 11 -30.88 -0.50 -28.22
C LEU A 11 -31.03 -0.87 -29.68
N VAL A 12 -29.98 -0.67 -30.46
CA VAL A 12 -29.95 -1.03 -31.90
C VAL A 12 -28.90 -2.10 -32.14
N LYS A 13 -29.03 -2.82 -33.26
CA LYS A 13 -28.02 -3.77 -33.72
C LYS A 13 -27.49 -3.31 -35.06
N ASP A 14 -26.19 -3.40 -35.26
CA ASP A 14 -25.60 -3.14 -36.57
C ASP A 14 -25.60 -4.38 -37.47
N ASN A 15 -25.06 -4.22 -38.69
CA ASN A 15 -24.96 -5.30 -39.68
C ASN A 15 -24.04 -6.46 -39.23
N GLN A 16 -23.28 -6.30 -38.14
CA GLN A 16 -22.43 -7.32 -37.53
C GLN A 16 -23.07 -7.92 -36.25
N GLN A 17 -24.36 -7.67 -36.00
CA GLN A 17 -25.09 -8.09 -34.79
C GLN A 17 -24.52 -7.51 -33.47
N ARG A 18 -23.69 -6.47 -33.54
CA ARG A 18 -23.20 -5.78 -32.34
C ARG A 18 -24.35 -4.99 -31.74
N GLN A 19 -24.59 -5.18 -30.45
CA GLN A 19 -25.54 -4.38 -29.69
C GLN A 19 -24.94 -2.99 -29.44
N ILE A 20 -25.65 -1.97 -29.88
CA ILE A 20 -25.29 -0.56 -29.72
C ILE A 20 -26.38 0.07 -28.86
N VAL A 21 -25.99 0.59 -27.71
CA VAL A 21 -26.87 1.43 -26.88
C VAL A 21 -26.63 2.88 -27.28
N ILE A 22 -27.69 3.57 -27.68
CA ILE A 22 -27.69 4.98 -28.01
C ILE A 22 -28.46 5.69 -26.89
N GLU A 23 -27.74 6.47 -26.10
CA GLU A 23 -28.30 7.28 -25.02
C GLU A 23 -28.43 8.73 -25.50
N ILE A 24 -29.64 9.27 -25.49
CA ILE A 24 -29.92 10.65 -25.88
C ILE A 24 -30.38 11.42 -24.64
N GLN A 25 -29.58 12.40 -24.22
CA GLN A 25 -29.92 13.28 -23.10
C GLN A 25 -29.98 14.75 -23.55
N ASN A 26 -31.10 15.41 -23.28
CA ASN A 26 -31.34 16.82 -23.67
C ASN A 26 -31.16 17.83 -22.52
N SER A 27 -30.54 17.43 -21.40
CA SER A 27 -30.34 18.28 -20.22
C SER A 27 -28.85 18.56 -19.96
N GLN A 28 -28.50 19.82 -19.71
CA GLN A 28 -27.14 20.23 -19.32
C GLN A 28 -26.87 19.80 -17.87
N THR A 29 -26.43 18.56 -17.68
CA THR A 29 -25.90 18.11 -16.39
C THR A 29 -24.37 18.18 -16.42
N PRO A 30 -23.72 19.01 -15.57
CA PRO A 30 -22.26 19.16 -15.57
C PRO A 30 -21.51 17.86 -15.29
N ASP A 31 -22.18 16.92 -14.62
CA ASP A 31 -21.61 15.68 -14.13
C ASP A 31 -21.94 14.49 -15.07
N TYR A 32 -22.48 14.75 -16.28
CA TYR A 32 -22.87 13.72 -17.26
C TYR A 32 -21.68 12.86 -17.71
N LEU A 33 -20.55 13.49 -18.04
CA LEU A 33 -19.34 12.77 -18.42
C LEU A 33 -18.83 11.90 -17.28
N GLU A 34 -18.88 12.41 -16.04
CA GLU A 34 -18.50 11.63 -14.87
C GLU A 34 -19.44 10.44 -14.68
N ARG A 35 -20.75 10.57 -14.92
CA ARG A 35 -21.74 9.47 -14.85
C ARG A 35 -21.60 8.44 -15.96
N LEU A 36 -21.39 8.86 -17.21
CA LEU A 36 -21.09 7.97 -18.34
C LEU A 36 -19.84 7.11 -18.05
N LEU A 37 -18.89 7.67 -17.31
CA LEU A 37 -17.59 7.07 -17.06
C LEU A 37 -17.45 6.44 -15.66
N TYR A 38 -18.39 6.68 -14.73
CA TYR A 38 -18.32 6.24 -13.32
C TYR A 38 -18.24 4.72 -13.17
N GLY A 39 -18.84 3.96 -14.10
CA GLY A 39 -18.77 2.49 -14.12
C GLY A 39 -17.41 1.94 -14.55
N VAL A 40 -16.51 2.78 -15.06
CA VAL A 40 -15.19 2.40 -15.57
C VAL A 40 -14.13 2.98 -14.63
N SER A 41 -13.91 2.33 -13.50
CA SER A 41 -12.83 2.71 -12.57
C SER A 41 -11.49 2.82 -13.31
N LYS A 42 -10.66 3.81 -12.97
CA LYS A 42 -9.30 3.94 -13.51
C LYS A 42 -8.46 2.72 -13.11
N VAL A 43 -8.42 1.71 -13.97
CA VAL A 43 -7.60 0.51 -13.83
C VAL A 43 -6.47 0.59 -14.84
N ILE A 44 -5.22 0.40 -14.39
CA ILE A 44 -4.11 0.18 -15.31
C ILE A 44 -4.10 -1.32 -15.61
N ILE A 45 -4.26 -1.68 -16.88
CA ILE A 45 -4.24 -3.07 -17.35
C ILE A 45 -2.96 -3.28 -18.15
N ILE A 46 -2.14 -4.22 -17.70
CA ILE A 46 -0.89 -4.58 -18.35
C ILE A 46 -1.02 -6.01 -18.90
N GLY A 47 -1.04 -6.14 -20.21
CA GLY A 47 -0.99 -7.42 -20.90
C GLY A 47 0.46 -7.76 -21.26
N VAL A 48 1.00 -8.83 -20.66
CA VAL A 48 2.33 -9.36 -20.99
C VAL A 48 2.16 -10.49 -22.00
N LEU A 49 2.74 -10.34 -23.18
CA LEU A 49 2.59 -11.24 -24.31
C LEU A 49 3.94 -11.88 -24.67
N TYR A 50 3.94 -13.21 -24.76
CA TYR A 50 5.09 -14.02 -25.19
C TYR A 50 4.93 -14.55 -26.62
N PHE A 51 3.94 -14.03 -27.36
CA PHE A 51 3.62 -14.45 -28.71
C PHE A 51 3.22 -13.25 -29.57
N ASN A 52 3.38 -13.41 -30.87
CA ASN A 52 3.05 -12.37 -31.83
C ASN A 52 1.54 -12.33 -32.10
N PHE A 53 0.88 -11.24 -31.70
CA PHE A 53 -0.56 -11.07 -31.88
C PHE A 53 -0.93 -10.14 -33.06
N GLY A 54 0.04 -9.41 -33.65
CA GLY A 54 -0.26 -8.38 -34.63
C GLY A 54 0.96 -7.73 -35.31
N LYS A 55 0.71 -6.79 -36.22
CA LYS A 55 1.74 -6.05 -36.97
C LYS A 55 2.19 -4.80 -36.21
N GLY A 56 3.49 -4.56 -36.14
CA GLY A 56 4.12 -3.41 -35.48
C GLY A 56 5.58 -3.72 -35.13
N GLU A 57 6.41 -2.70 -34.88
CA GLU A 57 7.85 -2.86 -34.63
C GLU A 57 8.26 -2.63 -33.16
N ASP A 58 7.39 -2.00 -32.36
CA ASP A 58 7.64 -1.72 -30.94
C ASP A 58 7.42 -2.95 -30.04
N TYR A 59 7.94 -2.91 -28.82
CA TYR A 59 7.78 -3.91 -27.76
C TYR A 59 6.87 -3.44 -26.62
N VAL A 60 6.58 -2.14 -26.50
CA VAL A 60 5.55 -1.61 -25.58
C VAL A 60 4.55 -0.78 -26.38
N TYR A 61 3.26 -1.10 -26.26
CA TYR A 61 2.17 -0.36 -26.88
C TYR A 61 1.25 0.22 -25.80
N TYR A 62 0.84 1.47 -25.98
CA TYR A 62 -0.08 2.18 -25.09
C TYR A 62 -1.39 2.49 -25.82
N ASN A 63 -2.51 2.18 -25.21
CA ASN A 63 -3.82 2.62 -25.71
C ASN A 63 -4.12 4.04 -25.20
N ALA A 64 -4.10 5.01 -26.11
CA ALA A 64 -4.59 6.36 -25.86
C ALA A 64 -6.10 6.43 -26.18
N ASN A 65 -6.96 6.21 -25.19
CA ASN A 65 -8.42 6.31 -25.32
C ASN A 65 -8.89 7.79 -25.39
N ASP A 66 -8.48 8.53 -26.41
CA ASP A 66 -8.90 9.92 -26.66
C ASP A 66 -10.15 9.97 -27.56
N PHE A 67 -11.13 10.82 -27.24
CA PHE A 67 -12.23 11.13 -28.15
C PHE A 67 -11.73 11.99 -29.30
N ARG A 68 -11.71 11.41 -30.50
CA ARG A 68 -11.26 12.08 -31.72
C ARG A 68 -12.46 12.40 -32.61
N GLY A 69 -12.57 13.65 -33.04
CA GLY A 69 -13.56 14.08 -34.03
C GLY A 69 -13.36 13.31 -35.34
N ILE A 70 -14.37 12.56 -35.79
CA ILE A 70 -14.29 11.74 -37.01
C ILE A 70 -14.04 12.60 -38.26
N HIS A 71 -14.53 13.84 -38.27
CA HIS A 71 -14.41 14.76 -39.41
C HIS A 71 -13.20 15.69 -39.32
N THR A 72 -12.82 16.14 -38.12
CA THR A 72 -11.75 17.14 -37.91
C THR A 72 -10.44 16.52 -37.45
N GLY A 73 -10.47 15.32 -36.87
CA GLY A 73 -9.32 14.68 -36.23
C GLY A 73 -8.92 15.31 -34.89
N GLU A 74 -9.63 16.33 -34.42
CA GLU A 74 -9.33 17.03 -33.18
C GLU A 74 -9.65 16.18 -31.95
N ILE A 75 -8.86 16.35 -30.88
CA ILE A 75 -9.06 15.66 -29.61
C ILE A 75 -9.97 16.51 -28.73
N LEU A 76 -11.08 15.93 -28.28
CA LEU A 76 -12.02 16.59 -27.39
C LEU A 76 -11.47 16.64 -25.96
N SER A 77 -11.48 17.82 -25.35
CA SER A 77 -11.12 18.05 -23.94
C SER A 77 -12.32 18.55 -23.14
N PHE A 78 -12.43 18.12 -21.88
CA PHE A 78 -13.61 18.34 -21.04
C PHE A 78 -13.28 19.21 -19.83
N LEU A 79 -14.22 20.05 -19.40
CA LEU A 79 -14.07 20.84 -18.17
C LEU A 79 -14.35 19.95 -16.95
N ARG A 80 -13.36 19.80 -16.06
CA ARG A 80 -13.56 19.15 -14.75
C ARG A 80 -14.13 20.13 -13.73
N LYS A 81 -15.09 19.69 -12.92
CA LYS A 81 -15.65 20.49 -11.82
C LYS A 81 -14.73 20.41 -10.59
N GLY A 82 -14.26 21.57 -10.15
CA GLY A 82 -13.38 21.79 -9.00
C GLY A 82 -13.02 23.27 -8.90
N ASN A 83 -12.36 23.70 -7.82
CA ASN A 83 -12.04 25.13 -7.57
C ASN A 83 -11.24 25.80 -8.71
N ASN A 84 -10.62 25.01 -9.60
CA ASN A 84 -10.03 25.49 -10.85
C ASN A 84 -10.68 24.79 -12.05
N LYS A 85 -11.40 25.55 -12.89
CA LYS A 85 -11.91 25.09 -14.20
C LYS A 85 -10.73 24.75 -15.12
N LYS A 86 -10.31 23.48 -15.13
CA LYS A 86 -9.27 22.97 -16.04
C LYS A 86 -9.88 22.01 -17.04
N TYR A 87 -9.40 22.09 -18.29
CA TYR A 87 -9.69 21.12 -19.32
C TYR A 87 -8.85 19.86 -19.10
N GLN A 88 -9.48 18.69 -19.16
CA GLN A 88 -8.88 17.37 -18.97
C GLN A 88 -9.22 16.46 -20.16
N ARG A 89 -8.35 15.50 -20.47
CA ARG A 89 -8.60 14.52 -21.54
C ARG A 89 -9.18 13.23 -20.98
N CYS A 90 -9.84 12.48 -21.86
CA CYS A 90 -10.46 11.22 -21.49
C CYS A 90 -9.47 10.11 -21.10
N LYS A 91 -8.23 10.14 -21.62
CA LYS A 91 -7.15 9.28 -21.13
C LYS A 91 -6.91 9.36 -19.62
N ASP A 92 -7.35 10.45 -18.97
CA ASP A 92 -7.19 10.62 -17.54
C ASP A 92 -8.34 9.97 -16.73
N ILE A 93 -9.38 9.50 -17.42
CA ILE A 93 -10.60 8.87 -16.88
C ILE A 93 -10.69 7.39 -17.28
N TYR A 94 -10.30 7.02 -18.51
CA TYR A 94 -10.34 5.63 -18.98
C TYR A 94 -9.26 4.73 -18.36
N PRO A 95 -9.47 3.40 -18.33
CA PRO A 95 -8.43 2.44 -18.04
C PRO A 95 -7.28 2.59 -19.04
N GLU A 96 -6.05 2.60 -18.52
CA GLU A 96 -4.84 2.64 -19.34
C GLU A 96 -4.44 1.20 -19.66
N TYR A 97 -4.37 0.86 -20.95
CA TYR A 97 -3.93 -0.46 -21.39
C TYR A 97 -2.50 -0.37 -21.94
N TYR A 98 -1.61 -1.17 -21.36
CA TYR A 98 -0.26 -1.40 -21.86
C TYR A 98 -0.14 -2.83 -22.36
N LEU A 99 0.39 -3.01 -23.57
CA LEU A 99 0.75 -4.33 -24.10
C LEU A 99 2.27 -4.41 -24.21
N ILE A 100 2.86 -5.38 -23.52
CA ILE A 100 4.30 -5.62 -23.51
C ILE A 100 4.57 -6.92 -24.26
N HIS A 101 5.27 -6.83 -25.38
CA HIS A 101 5.68 -7.98 -26.17
C HIS A 101 7.12 -8.37 -25.83
N VAL A 102 7.26 -9.30 -24.90
CA VAL A 102 8.54 -9.65 -24.27
C VAL A 102 9.56 -10.14 -25.30
N GLU A 103 9.16 -10.98 -26.26
CA GLU A 103 10.06 -11.54 -27.28
C GLU A 103 10.63 -10.50 -28.26
N ARG A 104 10.02 -9.31 -28.37
CA ARG A 104 10.52 -8.23 -29.25
C ARG A 104 11.51 -7.32 -28.56
N PHE A 105 11.64 -7.46 -27.24
CA PHE A 105 12.60 -6.71 -26.48
C PHE A 105 14.02 -7.12 -26.89
N LYS A 106 14.83 -6.14 -27.31
CA LYS A 106 16.17 -6.35 -27.88
C LYS A 106 17.29 -6.39 -26.84
N ASP A 107 16.94 -6.52 -25.56
CA ASP A 107 17.89 -6.57 -24.44
C ASP A 107 18.76 -5.30 -24.31
N VAL A 108 18.26 -4.17 -24.81
CA VAL A 108 18.88 -2.84 -24.64
C VAL A 108 18.22 -2.16 -23.45
N ILE A 109 18.97 -1.96 -22.37
CA ILE A 109 18.47 -1.34 -21.13
C ILE A 109 18.66 0.18 -21.20
N GLY A 110 17.56 0.94 -21.27
CA GLY A 110 17.59 2.41 -21.21
C GLY A 110 16.82 3.01 -20.02
N SER A 111 15.97 2.21 -19.37
CA SER A 111 15.07 2.65 -18.30
C SER A 111 14.79 1.53 -17.28
N GLU A 112 14.22 1.90 -16.13
CA GLU A 112 13.77 0.92 -15.12
C GLU A 112 12.68 -0.03 -15.65
N LEU A 113 11.85 0.40 -16.61
CA LEU A 113 10.87 -0.47 -17.25
C LEU A 113 11.56 -1.58 -18.06
N ASP A 114 12.65 -1.24 -18.75
CA ASP A 114 13.42 -2.21 -19.54
C ASP A 114 14.05 -3.30 -18.66
N GLU A 115 14.44 -2.95 -17.42
CA GLU A 115 14.94 -3.92 -16.45
C GLU A 115 13.85 -4.92 -16.01
N TRP A 116 12.61 -4.46 -15.85
CA TRP A 116 11.46 -5.34 -15.58
C TRP A 116 11.14 -6.25 -16.78
N ILE A 117 11.22 -5.71 -18.01
CA ILE A 117 10.97 -6.49 -19.23
C ILE A 117 12.07 -7.52 -19.45
N TYR A 118 13.34 -7.17 -19.17
CA TYR A 118 14.45 -8.12 -19.17
C TYR A 118 14.20 -9.27 -18.19
N MET A 119 13.77 -8.96 -16.97
CA MET A 119 13.42 -9.99 -15.97
C MET A 119 12.31 -10.91 -16.47
N LEU A 120 11.26 -10.37 -17.08
CA LEU A 120 10.16 -11.17 -17.63
C LEU A 120 10.62 -12.09 -18.78
N LYS A 121 11.55 -11.62 -19.61
CA LYS A 121 12.09 -12.39 -20.75
C LYS A 121 13.00 -13.53 -20.29
N HIS A 122 13.92 -13.22 -19.38
CA HIS A 122 15.02 -14.14 -19.02
C HIS A 122 14.78 -14.87 -17.71
N SER A 123 13.70 -14.55 -16.99
CA SER A 123 13.45 -15.00 -15.61
C SER A 123 14.64 -14.73 -14.68
N ALA A 124 15.39 -13.66 -14.94
CA ALA A 124 16.64 -13.35 -14.25
C ALA A 124 16.76 -11.86 -13.94
N VAL A 125 17.39 -11.54 -12.81
CA VAL A 125 17.60 -10.15 -12.37
C VAL A 125 19.09 -9.88 -12.14
N PRO A 126 19.80 -9.30 -13.13
CA PRO A 126 21.15 -8.80 -12.96
C PRO A 126 21.33 -7.93 -11.71
N THR A 127 22.52 -7.98 -11.10
CA THR A 127 22.81 -7.31 -9.81
C THR A 127 22.89 -5.80 -9.94
N ASN A 128 23.22 -5.28 -11.12
CA ASN A 128 23.35 -3.86 -11.43
C ASN A 128 22.01 -3.16 -11.73
N PHE A 129 20.91 -3.90 -11.81
CA PHE A 129 19.58 -3.34 -12.03
C PHE A 129 19.09 -2.58 -10.80
N LYS A 130 18.44 -1.43 -11.03
CA LYS A 130 18.07 -0.45 -10.01
C LYS A 130 16.56 -0.24 -9.87
N ALA A 131 15.76 -0.84 -10.74
CA ALA A 131 14.31 -0.69 -10.73
C ALA A 131 13.75 -1.06 -9.35
N LYS A 132 12.88 -0.20 -8.85
CA LYS A 132 12.28 -0.36 -7.53
C LYS A 132 11.56 -1.72 -7.42
N ASN A 133 11.75 -2.42 -6.30
CA ASN A 133 11.17 -3.73 -5.96
C ASN A 133 11.67 -4.92 -6.81
N LEU A 134 12.64 -4.73 -7.70
CA LEU A 134 13.20 -5.83 -8.50
C LEU A 134 14.06 -6.79 -7.65
N ASP A 135 14.54 -6.34 -6.50
CA ASP A 135 15.20 -7.16 -5.48
C ASP A 135 14.25 -8.19 -4.85
N ILE A 136 12.97 -7.85 -4.68
CA ILE A 136 11.92 -8.77 -4.21
C ILE A 136 11.69 -9.86 -5.24
N ALA A 137 11.57 -9.47 -6.52
CA ALA A 137 11.44 -10.41 -7.63
C ALA A 137 12.65 -11.35 -7.72
N ARG A 138 13.88 -10.82 -7.57
CA ARG A 138 15.12 -11.60 -7.53
C ARG A 138 15.11 -12.68 -6.44
N LYS A 139 14.70 -12.33 -5.21
CA LYS A 139 14.59 -13.29 -4.09
C LYS A 139 13.55 -14.37 -4.38
N LYS A 140 12.41 -13.98 -4.97
CA LYS A 140 11.32 -14.92 -5.30
C LYS A 140 11.70 -15.89 -6.42
N LEU A 141 12.42 -15.41 -7.44
CA LEU A 141 12.97 -16.25 -8.51
C LEU A 141 13.98 -17.25 -7.94
N ALA A 142 14.92 -16.79 -7.11
CA ALA A 142 15.88 -17.67 -6.44
C ALA A 142 15.18 -18.76 -5.61
N LEU A 143 14.08 -18.43 -4.92
CA LEU A 143 13.27 -19.42 -4.18
C LEU A 143 12.54 -20.41 -5.11
N MET A 144 12.12 -19.99 -6.30
CA MET A 144 11.46 -20.87 -7.28
C MET A 144 12.44 -21.82 -7.97
N GLU A 145 13.70 -21.43 -8.09
CA GLU A 145 14.78 -22.24 -8.66
C GLU A 145 15.39 -23.23 -7.65
N MET A 146 15.15 -23.03 -6.34
CA MET A 146 15.60 -23.94 -5.28
C MET A 146 14.97 -25.34 -5.42
N SER A 147 15.79 -26.37 -5.20
CA SER A 147 15.30 -27.74 -5.00
C SER A 147 14.43 -27.83 -3.74
N GLN A 148 13.62 -28.90 -3.63
CA GLN A 148 12.78 -29.09 -2.44
C GLN A 148 13.57 -29.18 -1.13
N GLU A 149 14.81 -29.69 -1.16
CA GLU A 149 15.67 -29.78 0.03
C GLU A 149 16.23 -28.42 0.45
N GLU A 150 16.67 -27.61 -0.51
CA GLU A 150 17.12 -26.24 -0.28
C GLU A 150 15.99 -25.36 0.25
N ARG A 151 14.79 -25.51 -0.34
CA ARG A 151 13.60 -24.79 0.10
C ARG A 151 13.17 -25.15 1.52
N LYS A 152 13.15 -26.44 1.89
CA LYS A 152 12.88 -26.88 3.28
C LYS A 152 13.91 -26.32 4.26
N THR A 153 15.17 -26.26 3.85
CA THR A 153 16.24 -25.69 4.69
C THR A 153 16.06 -24.19 4.89
N TYR A 154 15.68 -23.47 3.83
CA TYR A 154 15.37 -22.04 3.89
C TYR A 154 14.12 -21.74 4.74
N GLU A 155 13.04 -22.49 4.56
CA GLU A 155 11.81 -22.36 5.37
C GLU A 155 12.07 -22.63 6.85
N ARG A 156 12.89 -23.65 7.18
CA ARG A 156 13.34 -23.93 8.55
C ARG A 156 14.19 -22.80 9.13
N TYR A 157 15.09 -22.22 8.33
CA TYR A 157 15.88 -21.05 8.75
C TYR A 157 14.97 -19.84 9.05
N MET A 158 14.00 -19.55 8.19
CA MET A 158 13.05 -18.46 8.39
C MET A 158 12.17 -18.68 9.63
N MET A 159 11.68 -19.90 9.86
CA MET A 159 10.93 -20.23 11.08
C MET A 159 11.78 -20.04 12.35
N ALA A 160 13.04 -20.49 12.33
CA ALA A 160 13.95 -20.30 13.46
C ALA A 160 14.26 -18.83 13.73
N MET A 161 14.33 -17.98 12.69
CA MET A 161 14.55 -16.54 12.85
C MET A 161 13.36 -15.86 13.53
N VAL A 162 12.13 -16.17 13.10
CA VAL A 162 10.89 -15.64 13.71
C VAL A 162 10.75 -16.11 15.17
N GLU A 163 11.08 -17.36 15.45
CA GLU A 163 11.09 -17.89 16.81
C GLU A 163 12.09 -17.14 17.70
N ASN A 164 13.30 -16.88 17.18
CA ASN A 164 14.33 -16.15 17.91
C ASN A 164 13.93 -14.68 18.17
N GLU A 165 13.30 -14.01 17.21
CA GLU A 165 12.71 -12.68 17.42
C GLU A 165 11.63 -12.70 18.50
N GLY A 166 10.73 -13.70 18.47
CA GLY A 166 9.71 -13.87 19.51
C GLY A 166 10.29 -14.10 20.91
N VAL A 167 11.35 -14.90 21.03
CA VAL A 167 12.06 -15.13 22.31
C VAL A 167 12.73 -13.85 22.81
N LEU A 168 13.40 -13.10 21.94
CA LEU A 168 14.04 -11.82 22.28
C LEU A 168 13.02 -10.76 22.72
N GLU A 169 11.88 -10.68 22.02
CA GLU A 169 10.81 -9.76 22.34
C GLU A 169 10.16 -10.10 23.69
N ALA A 170 9.91 -11.38 23.95
CA ALA A 170 9.40 -11.86 25.25
C ALA A 170 10.36 -11.51 26.40
N ALA A 171 11.67 -11.79 26.23
CA ALA A 171 12.68 -11.48 27.24
C ALA A 171 12.80 -9.97 27.51
N ARG A 172 12.72 -9.14 26.45
CA ARG A 172 12.71 -7.68 26.58
C ARG A 172 11.48 -7.20 27.34
N ASN A 173 10.30 -7.70 26.98
CA ASN A 173 9.05 -7.34 27.63
C ASN A 173 9.06 -7.73 29.12
N GLU A 174 9.53 -8.94 29.44
CA GLU A 174 9.66 -9.39 30.83
C GLU A 174 10.65 -8.51 31.62
N GLY A 175 11.79 -8.13 31.01
CA GLY A 175 12.76 -7.22 31.62
C GLY A 175 12.19 -5.83 31.90
N VAL A 176 11.43 -5.27 30.96
CA VAL A 176 10.74 -3.98 31.13
C VAL A 176 9.70 -4.06 32.25
N GLN A 177 8.89 -5.12 32.28
CA GLN A 177 7.88 -5.32 33.33
C GLN A 177 8.51 -5.45 34.71
N LYS A 178 9.57 -6.26 34.86
CA LYS A 178 10.32 -6.37 36.13
C LYS A 178 10.93 -5.04 36.55
N GLY A 179 11.49 -4.28 35.61
CA GLY A 179 12.05 -2.95 35.87
C GLY A 179 11.00 -1.94 36.35
N LEU A 180 9.84 -1.90 35.70
CA LEU A 180 8.72 -1.05 36.09
C LEU A 180 8.19 -1.41 37.48
N GLN A 181 8.03 -2.71 37.77
CA GLN A 181 7.55 -3.17 39.06
C GLN A 181 8.55 -2.80 40.17
N LYS A 182 9.84 -3.11 39.98
CA LYS A 182 10.88 -2.75 40.95
C LYS A 182 10.95 -1.24 41.18
N GLY A 183 10.88 -0.43 40.12
CA GLY A 183 10.89 1.03 40.23
C GLY A 183 9.66 1.58 40.97
N ARG A 184 8.48 0.98 40.78
CA ARG A 184 7.27 1.32 41.55
C ARG A 184 7.40 0.97 43.03
N ASP A 185 7.91 -0.22 43.33
CA ASP A 185 8.05 -0.71 44.70
C ASP A 185 9.12 0.08 45.48
N GLU A 186 10.28 0.34 44.85
CA GLU A 186 11.33 1.20 45.41
C GLU A 186 10.83 2.64 45.59
N GLY A 187 10.15 3.21 44.59
CA GLY A 187 9.58 4.56 44.67
C GLY A 187 8.53 4.70 45.78
N SER A 188 7.65 3.70 45.92
CA SER A 188 6.66 3.66 47.00
C SER A 188 7.33 3.57 48.38
N THR A 189 8.36 2.74 48.51
CA THR A 189 9.10 2.55 49.77
C THR A 189 9.85 3.83 50.15
N ASN A 190 10.58 4.43 49.20
CA ASN A 190 11.33 5.66 49.42
C ASN A 190 10.40 6.83 49.80
N ALA A 191 9.24 6.96 49.15
CA ALA A 191 8.26 7.98 49.50
C ALA A 191 7.72 7.80 50.94
N LYS A 192 7.44 6.56 51.36
CA LYS A 192 7.03 6.26 52.75
C LYS A 192 8.13 6.62 53.75
N LEU A 193 9.39 6.31 53.45
CA LEU A 193 10.53 6.65 54.29
C LEU A 193 10.75 8.17 54.41
N GLU A 194 10.65 8.91 53.30
CA GLU A 194 10.75 10.37 53.33
C GLU A 194 9.63 11.02 54.16
N ILE A 195 8.41 10.50 54.05
CA ILE A 195 7.27 10.97 54.86
C ILE A 195 7.50 10.66 56.34
N ALA A 196 7.93 9.45 56.67
CA ALA A 196 8.24 9.04 58.05
C ALA A 196 9.31 9.95 58.68
N LYS A 197 10.37 10.25 57.92
CA LYS A 197 11.45 11.15 58.36
C LYS A 197 10.93 12.56 58.69
N LYS A 198 10.09 13.14 57.82
CA LYS A 198 9.47 14.46 58.07
C LYS A 198 8.53 14.45 59.29
N MET A 199 7.80 13.36 59.50
CA MET A 199 6.93 13.21 60.67
C MET A 199 7.75 13.12 61.97
N GLN A 200 8.88 12.42 61.94
CA GLN A 200 9.80 12.31 63.07
C GLN A 200 10.48 13.66 63.38
N GLU A 201 10.93 14.39 62.35
CA GLU A 201 11.45 15.77 62.49
C GLU A 201 10.41 16.74 63.08
N SER A 202 9.12 16.46 62.86
CA SER A 202 8.00 17.24 63.42
C SER A 202 7.63 16.82 64.85
N GLY A 203 8.36 15.89 65.46
CA GLY A 203 8.17 15.45 66.85
C GLY A 203 7.06 14.43 67.08
N MET A 204 6.57 13.76 66.02
CA MET A 204 5.58 12.68 66.14
C MET A 204 6.24 11.41 66.68
N ASP A 205 5.54 10.65 67.52
CA ASP A 205 6.08 9.42 68.10
C ASP A 205 6.13 8.26 67.09
N ILE A 206 7.07 7.35 67.29
CA ILE A 206 7.39 6.24 66.37
C ILE A 206 6.20 5.29 66.17
N GLU A 207 5.35 5.12 67.18
CA GLU A 207 4.19 4.23 67.12
C GLU A 207 3.09 4.81 66.22
N THR A 208 2.84 6.13 66.34
CA THR A 208 1.96 6.87 65.45
C THR A 208 2.49 6.90 64.00
N ILE A 209 3.79 7.10 63.79
CA ILE A 209 4.39 7.10 62.44
C ILE A 209 4.28 5.72 61.78
N ALA A 210 4.53 4.65 62.53
CA ALA A 210 4.39 3.27 62.04
C ALA A 210 2.96 2.97 61.59
N SER A 211 1.97 3.42 62.38
CA SER A 211 0.55 3.28 62.06
C SER A 211 0.15 4.04 60.78
N LEU A 212 0.64 5.27 60.58
CA LEU A 212 0.28 6.12 59.44
C LEU A 212 0.97 5.76 58.12
N THR A 213 2.22 5.30 58.18
CA THR A 213 3.04 5.00 56.98
C THR A 213 3.01 3.53 56.60
N GLY A 214 2.57 2.65 57.51
CA GLY A 214 2.61 1.20 57.36
C GLY A 214 4.03 0.63 57.34
N LEU A 215 5.02 1.39 57.81
CA LEU A 215 6.40 0.95 57.97
C LEU A 215 6.59 0.28 59.34
N SER A 216 7.54 -0.65 59.43
CA SER A 216 7.93 -1.21 60.73
C SER A 216 8.67 -0.17 61.56
N GLN A 217 8.56 -0.25 62.89
CA GLN A 217 9.28 0.66 63.79
C GLN A 217 10.79 0.59 63.60
N ASP A 218 11.33 -0.58 63.25
CA ASP A 218 12.75 -0.76 62.96
C ASP A 218 13.18 -0.04 61.67
N ALA A 219 12.34 -0.05 60.62
CA ALA A 219 12.59 0.68 59.39
C ALA A 219 12.55 2.21 59.59
N ILE A 220 11.73 2.69 60.53
CA ILE A 220 11.65 4.11 60.89
C ILE A 220 12.85 4.53 61.75
N LYS A 221 13.32 3.68 62.67
CA LYS A 221 14.50 3.95 63.51
C LYS A 221 15.82 3.93 62.74
N SER A 222 15.84 3.27 61.58
CA SER A 222 17.03 3.11 60.74
C SER A 222 17.07 4.03 59.52
N SER A 223 16.02 4.83 59.29
CA SER A 223 15.93 5.89 58.26
C SER A 223 16.43 7.25 58.75
#